data_AF-A0A948QJT6-F1
#
_entry.id   AF-A0A948QJT6-F1
#
_cell.length_a   1.000
_cell.length_b   1.000
_cell.length_c   1.000
_cell.angle_alpha   90.00
_cell.angle_beta   90.00
_cell.angle_gamma   90.00
#
_symmetry.space_group_name_H-M   'P 1'
#
loop_
_entity.id
_entity.type
_entity.pdbx_description
1 polymer ?
#
loop_
_entity_poly.entity_id
_entity_poly.type
_entity_poly.pdbx_seq_one_letter_code
_entity_poly.pdbx_strand_id
1 'polypeptide(L)'
;FAILGIAVAVVIVFRHWAEIRLLDPDSIKEEKEKQRRVEMVQQRFNRLQANKIAPIRYFYNRFVLKAKTTFHQAYIKLIKLNRFYEQAKKPFAHVAPTMQERIKVLLDEARSLARDLKWGDAEKRYLEVLRMDNRNADAYKGIGLIYLKQKLVPQAKETFDYLVKVKKADDIVYAALADIAQLEEDAESEEAFRIKAIEARPRLANRYAELAKFYLDAEDYAKAWPAVKRATDLDPKSSKYQELALECLIILGDWIEAKRRYDKLRLISEDKPRLQKYRDRIDRMRPE
;
A
#
# COMPACT_ATOMS: atom_id res chain seq x y z
N PHE A 1 9.75 -30.60 25.40
CA PHE A 1 8.56 -30.58 26.27
C PHE A 1 8.23 -31.93 26.93
N ALA A 2 8.32 -33.09 26.26
CA ALA A 2 8.02 -34.39 26.89
C ALA A 2 8.96 -34.82 28.03
N ILE A 3 10.24 -34.41 28.00
CA ILE A 3 11.24 -34.79 29.01
C ILE A 3 11.00 -34.09 30.36
N LEU A 4 10.42 -32.89 30.35
CA LEU A 4 10.16 -32.13 31.57
C LEU A 4 9.01 -32.74 32.40
N GLY A 5 8.00 -33.32 31.74
CA GLY A 5 6.84 -33.92 32.41
C GLY A 5 7.17 -35.19 33.20
N ILE A 6 8.13 -35.97 32.72
CA ILE A 6 8.55 -37.22 33.38
C ILE A 6 9.34 -36.90 34.67
N ALA A 7 10.16 -35.85 34.66
CA ALA A 7 10.92 -35.45 35.84
C ALA A 7 10.02 -35.00 37.00
N VAL A 8 8.92 -34.28 36.71
CA VAL A 8 7.97 -33.81 37.74
C VAL A 8 7.21 -34.98 38.38
N ALA A 9 6.81 -35.98 37.59
CA ALA A 9 6.13 -37.17 38.10
C ALA A 9 7.01 -37.98 39.07
N VAL A 10 8.30 -38.11 38.77
CA VAL A 10 9.25 -38.84 39.63
C VAL A 10 9.44 -38.15 40.98
N VAL A 11 9.48 -36.81 41.01
CA VAL A 11 9.63 -36.03 42.26
C VAL A 11 8.40 -36.15 43.16
N ILE A 12 7.19 -36.18 42.59
CA ILE A 12 5.93 -36.32 43.35
C ILE A 12 5.86 -37.70 44.03
N VAL A 13 6.24 -38.76 43.31
CA VAL A 13 6.27 -40.14 43.81
C VAL A 13 7.29 -40.30 44.92
N PHE A 14 8.45 -39.67 44.81
CA PHE A 14 9.47 -39.70 45.87
C PHE A 14 9.01 -38.98 47.14
N ARG A 15 8.24 -37.90 47.00
CA ARG A 15 7.79 -37.08 48.13
C ARG A 15 6.76 -37.80 49.02
N HIS A 16 6.02 -38.77 48.48
CA HIS A 16 5.00 -39.53 49.20
C HIS A 16 5.47 -40.95 49.59
N TRP A 17 6.75 -41.26 49.37
CA TRP A 17 7.31 -42.60 49.61
C TRP A 17 7.37 -42.98 51.11
N ALA A 18 7.36 -42.00 52.01
CA ALA A 18 7.46 -42.21 53.45
C ALA A 18 6.14 -42.72 54.09
N GLU A 19 4.98 -42.49 53.46
CA GLU A 19 3.67 -42.94 53.98
C GLU A 19 3.33 -44.38 53.56
N ILE A 20 4.02 -44.93 52.56
CA ILE A 20 3.71 -46.24 51.96
C ILE A 20 4.38 -47.41 52.73
N ARG A 21 5.17 -47.12 53.77
CA ARG A 21 5.90 -48.12 54.55
C ARG A 21 5.44 -48.18 56.01
N LEU A 22 4.31 -48.82 56.24
CA LEU A 22 4.11 -49.61 57.46
C LEU A 22 3.97 -51.08 57.04
N LEU A 23 4.93 -51.88 57.51
CA LEU A 23 5.31 -53.21 57.04
C LEU A 23 4.38 -54.29 57.62
N ASP A 24 3.54 -54.89 56.77
CA ASP A 24 2.79 -56.11 57.09
C ASP A 24 3.58 -57.35 56.60
N PRO A 25 3.75 -58.43 57.40
CA PRO A 25 4.55 -59.60 57.06
C PRO A 25 4.08 -60.37 55.80
N ASP A 26 2.86 -60.14 55.33
CA ASP A 26 2.32 -60.71 54.09
C ASP A 26 2.85 -60.00 52.82
N SER A 27 3.36 -58.77 52.92
CA SER A 27 3.96 -58.06 51.78
C SER A 27 5.22 -58.77 51.27
N ILE A 28 5.99 -59.42 52.14
CA ILE A 28 7.22 -60.15 51.75
C ILE A 28 6.89 -61.38 50.88
N LYS A 29 5.72 -61.99 51.09
CA LYS A 29 5.27 -63.17 50.34
C LYS A 29 4.62 -62.76 49.01
N GLU A 30 3.77 -61.74 49.02
CA GLU A 30 3.19 -61.17 47.80
C GLU A 30 4.22 -60.51 46.88
N GLU A 31 5.24 -59.84 47.41
CA GLU A 31 6.31 -59.22 46.62
C GLU A 31 7.16 -60.27 45.91
N LYS A 32 7.47 -61.39 46.58
CA LYS A 32 8.17 -62.54 45.97
C LYS A 32 7.33 -63.21 44.90
N GLU A 33 6.02 -63.33 45.08
CA GLU A 33 5.12 -63.84 44.05
C GLU A 33 4.95 -62.87 42.88
N LYS A 34 4.88 -61.55 43.13
CA LYS A 34 4.90 -60.52 42.09
C LYS A 34 6.20 -60.57 41.30
N GLN A 35 7.35 -60.64 41.97
CA GLN A 35 8.65 -60.77 41.31
C GLN A 35 8.71 -62.03 40.45
N ARG A 36 8.24 -63.19 40.95
CA ARG A 36 8.16 -64.42 40.15
C ARG A 36 7.18 -64.31 38.98
N ARG A 37 6.03 -63.66 39.15
CA ARG A 37 5.06 -63.42 38.06
C ARG A 37 5.64 -62.49 37.01
N VAL A 38 6.34 -61.43 37.43
CA VAL A 38 7.04 -60.49 36.54
C VAL A 38 8.18 -61.21 35.81
N GLU A 39 8.98 -62.02 36.49
CA GLU A 39 10.01 -62.86 35.86
C GLU A 39 9.42 -63.85 34.86
N MET A 40 8.29 -64.51 35.18
CA MET A 40 7.60 -65.41 34.26
C MET A 40 7.03 -64.68 33.04
N VAL A 41 6.49 -63.47 33.22
CA VAL A 41 6.02 -62.61 32.11
C VAL A 41 7.20 -62.16 31.27
N GLN A 42 8.31 -61.76 31.88
CA GLN A 42 9.54 -61.35 31.20
C GLN A 42 10.17 -62.50 30.41
N GLN A 43 10.20 -63.71 30.98
CA GLN A 43 10.66 -64.92 30.30
C GLN A 43 9.73 -65.33 29.15
N ARG A 44 8.40 -65.19 29.31
CA ARG A 44 7.43 -65.40 28.22
C ARG A 44 7.58 -64.37 27.10
N PHE A 45 7.81 -63.11 27.45
CA PHE A 45 8.03 -62.03 26.49
C PHE A 45 9.35 -62.21 25.71
N ASN A 46 10.44 -62.60 26.38
CA ASN A 46 11.72 -62.89 25.74
C ASN A 46 11.65 -64.11 24.80
N ARG A 47 10.87 -65.14 25.15
CA ARG A 47 10.59 -66.29 24.25
C ARG A 47 9.75 -65.90 23.03
N LEU A 48 8.85 -64.91 23.17
CA LEU A 48 8.05 -64.37 22.07
C LEU A 48 8.84 -63.39 21.19
N GLN A 49 9.76 -62.60 21.75
CA GLN A 49 10.57 -61.63 21.00
C GLN A 49 11.55 -62.28 20.02
N ALA A 50 12.20 -63.39 20.39
CA ALA A 50 13.27 -63.96 19.59
C ALA A 50 12.79 -64.59 18.26
N ASN A 51 11.65 -65.29 18.25
CA ASN A 51 11.21 -66.05 17.06
C ASN A 51 10.05 -65.43 16.27
N LYS A 52 9.30 -64.46 16.81
CA LYS A 52 8.16 -63.83 16.09
C LYS A 52 8.41 -62.41 15.59
N ILE A 53 9.36 -61.66 16.16
CA ILE A 53 9.61 -60.24 15.83
C ILE A 53 10.81 -60.06 14.89
N ALA A 54 11.71 -61.04 14.81
CA ALA A 54 12.83 -61.04 13.85
C ALA A 54 12.42 -60.80 12.37
N PRO A 55 11.38 -61.46 11.81
CA PRO A 55 10.97 -61.22 10.43
C PRO A 55 10.37 -59.81 10.24
N ILE A 56 9.70 -59.28 11.25
CA ILE A 56 9.11 -57.93 11.25
C ILE A 56 10.20 -56.86 11.28
N ARG A 57 11.25 -57.04 12.09
CA ARG A 57 12.42 -56.14 12.14
C ARG A 57 13.18 -56.12 10.81
N TYR A 58 13.32 -57.29 10.17
CA TYR A 58 13.94 -57.40 8.85
C TYR A 58 13.15 -56.62 7.79
N PHE A 59 11.82 -56.76 7.78
CA PHE A 59 10.94 -56.01 6.88
C PHE A 59 10.95 -54.50 7.16
N TYR A 60 10.85 -54.11 8.43
CA TYR A 60 10.87 -52.72 8.87
C TYR A 60 12.19 -52.04 8.47
N ASN A 61 13.33 -52.67 8.76
CA ASN A 61 14.64 -52.12 8.40
C ASN A 61 14.77 -51.97 6.87
N ARG A 62 14.32 -52.95 6.09
CA ARG A 62 14.36 -52.88 4.62
C ARG A 62 13.47 -51.76 4.08
N PHE A 63 12.30 -51.56 4.68
CA PHE A 63 11.38 -50.49 4.29
C PHE A 63 11.93 -49.11 4.66
N VAL A 64 12.47 -48.95 5.87
CA VAL A 64 13.10 -47.71 6.34
C VAL A 64 14.35 -47.36 5.52
N LEU A 65 15.20 -48.35 5.20
CA LEU A 65 16.36 -48.16 4.33
C LEU A 65 15.94 -47.72 2.92
N LYS A 66 14.93 -48.37 2.33
CA LYS A 66 14.40 -48.02 1.00
C LYS A 66 13.72 -46.64 0.99
N ALA A 67 12.97 -46.30 2.03
CA ALA A 67 12.36 -44.99 2.19
C ALA A 67 13.40 -43.88 2.37
N LYS A 68 14.48 -44.14 3.13
CA LYS A 68 15.58 -43.19 3.31
C LYS A 68 16.32 -42.93 2.00
N THR A 69 16.57 -43.97 1.19
CA THR A 69 17.27 -43.81 -0.09
C THR A 69 16.39 -43.14 -1.15
N THR A 70 15.09 -43.47 -1.23
CA THR A 70 14.16 -42.77 -2.13
C THR A 70 13.96 -41.31 -1.74
N PHE A 71 13.86 -41.01 -0.43
CA PHE A 71 13.80 -39.64 0.06
C PHE A 71 15.08 -38.86 -0.25
N HIS A 72 16.25 -39.48 -0.06
CA HIS A 72 17.53 -38.86 -0.40
C HIS A 72 17.67 -38.58 -1.89
N GLN A 73 17.23 -39.51 -2.75
CA GLN A 73 17.19 -39.31 -4.20
C GLN A 73 16.22 -38.19 -4.61
N ALA A 74 15.04 -38.13 -4.00
CA ALA A 74 14.08 -37.04 -4.21
C ALA A 74 14.66 -35.69 -3.78
N TYR A 75 15.33 -35.63 -2.62
CA TYR A 75 16.00 -34.44 -2.11
C TYR A 75 17.14 -33.97 -3.03
N ILE A 76 17.98 -34.87 -3.51
CA ILE A 76 19.02 -34.53 -4.50
C ILE A 76 18.41 -34.03 -5.81
N LYS A 77 17.33 -34.67 -6.28
CA LYS A 77 16.61 -34.25 -7.50
C LYS A 77 16.02 -32.85 -7.32
N LEU A 78 15.49 -32.54 -6.13
CA LEU A 78 14.98 -31.22 -5.77
C LEU A 78 16.09 -30.15 -5.75
N ILE A 79 17.25 -30.46 -5.17
CA ILE A 79 18.41 -29.55 -5.20
C ILE A 79 18.91 -29.32 -6.62
N LYS A 80 19.00 -30.38 -7.44
CA LYS A 80 19.40 -30.27 -8.84
C LYS A 80 18.41 -29.44 -9.64
N LEU A 81 17.11 -29.63 -9.41
CA LEU A 81 16.05 -28.84 -10.04
C LEU A 81 16.16 -27.37 -9.65
N ASN A 82 16.33 -27.07 -8.36
CA ASN A 82 16.51 -25.69 -7.90
C ASN A 82 17.77 -25.05 -8.49
N ARG A 83 18.89 -25.79 -8.53
CA ARG A 83 20.14 -25.33 -9.15
C ARG A 83 20.00 -25.10 -10.66
N PHE A 84 19.25 -25.96 -11.36
CA PHE A 84 18.92 -25.80 -12.78
C PHE A 84 18.01 -24.58 -12.99
N TYR A 85 17.01 -24.37 -12.14
CA TYR A 85 16.15 -23.18 -12.15
C TYR A 85 16.97 -21.90 -11.94
N GLU A 86 17.90 -21.89 -10.99
CA GLU A 86 18.80 -20.76 -10.75
C GLU A 86 19.77 -20.53 -11.91
N GLN A 87 20.34 -21.60 -12.47
CA GLN A 87 21.19 -21.51 -13.66
C GLN A 87 20.43 -21.04 -14.90
N ALA A 88 19.17 -21.43 -15.05
CA ALA A 88 18.30 -20.98 -16.13
C ALA A 88 17.90 -19.51 -15.94
N LYS A 89 17.71 -19.03 -14.70
CA LYS A 89 17.42 -17.62 -14.41
C LYS A 89 18.60 -16.69 -14.66
N LYS A 90 19.84 -17.11 -14.37
CA LYS A 90 21.06 -16.28 -14.54
C LYS A 90 21.20 -15.61 -15.91
N PRO A 91 21.06 -16.32 -17.06
CA PRO A 91 21.11 -15.71 -18.38
C PRO A 91 19.90 -14.83 -18.70
N PHE A 92 18.82 -14.85 -17.92
CA PHE A 92 17.69 -13.91 -18.05
C PHE A 92 17.70 -12.83 -16.98
N ALA A 93 18.63 -12.83 -16.02
CA ALA A 93 18.66 -11.87 -14.91
C ALA A 93 18.87 -10.42 -15.38
N HIS A 94 19.51 -10.23 -16.53
CA HIS A 94 19.74 -8.94 -17.18
C HIS A 94 18.64 -8.57 -18.19
N VAL A 95 17.73 -9.49 -18.50
CA VAL A 95 16.56 -9.28 -19.37
C VAL A 95 15.27 -9.13 -18.55
N ALA A 96 15.24 -9.73 -17.35
CA ALA A 96 14.16 -9.57 -16.40
C ALA A 96 14.11 -8.11 -15.95
N PRO A 97 12.94 -7.44 -16.05
CA PRO A 97 12.83 -6.06 -15.63
C PRO A 97 13.27 -5.94 -14.19
N THR A 98 14.12 -4.96 -13.92
CA THR A 98 14.54 -4.62 -12.57
C THR A 98 13.30 -4.33 -11.72
N MET A 99 13.44 -4.47 -10.40
CA MET A 99 12.36 -4.14 -9.46
C MET A 99 11.79 -2.74 -9.72
N GLN A 100 12.66 -1.77 -10.05
CA GLN A 100 12.29 -0.40 -10.37
C GLN A 100 11.52 -0.29 -11.70
N GLU A 101 11.96 -0.97 -12.75
CA GLU A 101 11.24 -1.00 -14.03
C GLU A 101 9.87 -1.65 -13.88
N ARG A 102 9.78 -2.74 -13.11
CA ARG A 102 8.50 -3.39 -12.84
C ARG A 102 7.55 -2.49 -12.05
N ILE A 103 8.05 -1.77 -11.03
CA ILE A 103 7.26 -0.75 -10.32
C ILE A 103 6.76 0.32 -11.30
N LYS A 104 7.64 0.83 -12.17
CA LYS A 104 7.27 1.84 -13.16
C LYS A 104 6.15 1.37 -14.09
N VAL A 105 6.28 0.17 -14.65
CA VAL A 105 5.25 -0.43 -15.51
C VAL A 105 3.93 -0.58 -14.76
N LEU A 106 3.95 -1.09 -13.52
CA LEU A 106 2.73 -1.21 -12.70
C LEU A 106 2.08 0.15 -12.41
N LEU A 107 2.88 1.20 -12.16
CA LEU A 107 2.38 2.56 -11.97
C LEU A 107 1.77 3.14 -13.25
N ASP A 108 2.33 2.84 -14.42
CA ASP A 108 1.79 3.26 -15.71
C ASP A 108 0.47 2.52 -16.01
N GLU A 109 0.41 1.21 -15.78
CA GLU A 109 -0.81 0.39 -15.88
C GLU A 109 -1.91 0.90 -14.96
N ALA A 110 -1.59 1.13 -13.68
CA ALA A 110 -2.52 1.63 -12.68
C ALA A 110 -3.10 3.00 -13.10
N ARG A 111 -2.25 3.92 -13.57
CA ARG A 111 -2.69 5.22 -14.08
C ARG A 111 -3.59 5.08 -15.30
N SER A 112 -3.30 4.14 -16.21
CA SER A 112 -4.16 3.91 -17.37
C SER A 112 -5.53 3.37 -16.96
N LEU A 113 -5.57 2.38 -16.07
CA LEU A 113 -6.82 1.81 -15.56
C LEU A 113 -7.66 2.85 -14.81
N ALA A 114 -7.01 3.74 -14.04
CA ALA A 114 -7.69 4.84 -13.37
C ALA A 114 -8.30 5.84 -14.35
N ARG A 115 -7.64 6.14 -15.47
CA ARG A 115 -8.22 6.97 -16.55
C ARG A 115 -9.43 6.30 -17.19
N ASP A 116 -9.41 4.98 -17.34
CA ASP A 116 -10.51 4.17 -17.87
C ASP A 116 -11.64 3.93 -16.82
N LEU A 117 -11.57 4.59 -15.66
CA LEU A 117 -12.52 4.47 -14.55
C LEU A 117 -12.62 3.04 -13.96
N LYS A 118 -11.63 2.18 -14.26
CA LYS A 118 -11.52 0.82 -13.72
C LYS A 118 -10.85 0.85 -12.36
N TRP A 119 -11.51 1.52 -11.41
CA TRP A 119 -10.93 1.87 -10.11
C TRP A 119 -10.40 0.66 -9.33
N GLY A 120 -11.18 -0.42 -9.27
CA GLY A 120 -10.79 -1.62 -8.51
C GLY A 120 -9.55 -2.31 -9.09
N ASP A 121 -9.36 -2.28 -10.40
CA ASP A 121 -8.15 -2.85 -11.02
C ASP A 121 -6.96 -1.90 -10.90
N ALA A 122 -7.19 -0.58 -11.01
CA ALA A 122 -6.16 0.42 -10.75
C ALA A 122 -5.62 0.32 -9.32
N GLU A 123 -6.50 0.22 -8.33
CA GLU A 123 -6.15 0.05 -6.92
C GLU A 123 -5.33 -1.23 -6.70
N LYS A 124 -5.73 -2.37 -7.30
CA LYS A 124 -4.95 -3.61 -7.22
C LYS A 124 -3.51 -3.41 -7.72
N ARG A 125 -3.32 -2.70 -8.84
CA ARG A 125 -1.97 -2.41 -9.36
C ARG A 125 -1.16 -1.50 -8.46
N TYR A 126 -1.77 -0.49 -7.86
CA TYR A 126 -1.10 0.33 -6.84
C TYR A 126 -0.73 -0.49 -5.59
N LEU A 127 -1.61 -1.39 -5.13
CA LEU A 127 -1.31 -2.28 -4.01
C LEU A 127 -0.18 -3.27 -4.32
N GLU A 128 -0.08 -3.76 -5.56
CA GLU A 128 1.08 -4.54 -6.02
C GLU A 128 2.38 -3.74 -5.95
N VAL A 129 2.36 -2.46 -6.32
CA VAL A 129 3.51 -1.57 -6.13
C VAL A 129 3.84 -1.44 -4.64
N LEU A 130 2.86 -1.27 -3.76
CA LEU A 130 3.10 -1.17 -2.31
C LEU A 130 3.62 -2.48 -1.68
N ARG A 131 3.34 -3.64 -2.26
CA ARG A 131 3.97 -4.91 -1.84
C ARG A 131 5.45 -4.97 -2.19
N MET A 132 5.85 -4.27 -3.25
CA MET A 132 7.21 -4.21 -3.77
C MET A 132 8.03 -3.08 -3.10
N ASP A 133 7.40 -1.93 -2.90
CA ASP A 133 7.92 -0.74 -2.21
C ASP A 133 6.81 -0.16 -1.33
N ASN A 134 6.83 -0.54 -0.05
CA ASN A 134 5.81 -0.17 0.93
C ASN A 134 5.76 1.33 1.26
N ARG A 135 6.69 2.15 0.74
CA ARG A 135 6.73 3.59 0.94
C ARG A 135 6.65 4.34 -0.39
N ASN A 136 6.18 3.70 -1.45
CA ASN A 136 6.10 4.32 -2.76
C ASN A 136 5.08 5.49 -2.79
N ALA A 137 5.56 6.72 -2.98
CA ALA A 137 4.72 7.91 -2.93
C ALA A 137 3.66 7.93 -4.03
N ASP A 138 4.04 7.52 -5.25
CA ASP A 138 3.16 7.58 -6.42
C ASP A 138 2.01 6.57 -6.30
N ALA A 139 2.25 5.41 -5.68
CA ALA A 139 1.20 4.45 -5.42
C ALA A 139 0.18 4.96 -4.39
N TYR A 140 0.63 5.50 -3.25
CA TYR A 140 -0.27 6.13 -2.27
C TYR A 140 -1.04 7.31 -2.87
N LYS A 141 -0.37 8.18 -3.64
CA LYS A 141 -1.02 9.31 -4.34
C LYS A 141 -2.09 8.81 -5.31
N GLY A 142 -1.79 7.76 -6.07
CA GLY A 142 -2.73 7.12 -6.99
C GLY A 142 -3.97 6.57 -6.28
N ILE A 143 -3.79 5.86 -5.16
CA ILE A 143 -4.89 5.34 -4.33
C ILE A 143 -5.72 6.49 -3.75
N GLY A 144 -5.08 7.52 -3.18
CA GLY A 144 -5.79 8.68 -2.63
C GLY A 144 -6.64 9.41 -3.67
N LEU A 145 -6.12 9.55 -4.91
CA LEU A 145 -6.88 10.13 -6.02
C LEU A 145 -8.08 9.26 -6.42
N ILE A 146 -7.92 7.92 -6.42
CA ILE A 146 -9.04 7.00 -6.67
C ILE A 146 -10.11 7.18 -5.59
N TYR A 147 -9.73 7.23 -4.32
CA TYR A 147 -10.66 7.44 -3.21
C TYR A 147 -11.43 8.76 -3.35
N LEU A 148 -10.76 9.86 -3.74
CA LEU A 148 -11.47 11.11 -4.06
C LEU A 148 -12.47 10.97 -5.20
N LYS A 149 -12.09 10.31 -6.29
CA LYS A 149 -13.01 10.09 -7.42
C LYS A 149 -14.21 9.21 -7.04
N GLN A 150 -14.04 8.32 -6.08
CA GLN A 150 -15.12 7.50 -5.52
C GLN A 150 -15.90 8.20 -4.39
N LYS A 151 -15.58 9.47 -4.07
CA LYS A 151 -16.16 10.23 -2.95
C LYS A 151 -15.90 9.60 -1.57
N LEU A 152 -14.87 8.76 -1.46
CA LEU A 152 -14.35 8.23 -0.20
C LEU A 152 -13.40 9.26 0.43
N VAL A 153 -13.96 10.41 0.80
CA VAL A 153 -13.21 11.58 1.26
C VAL A 153 -12.35 11.30 2.51
N PRO A 154 -12.86 10.62 3.57
CA PRO A 154 -12.05 10.34 4.75
C PRO A 154 -10.80 9.49 4.45
N GLN A 155 -10.95 8.44 3.64
CA GLN A 155 -9.86 7.54 3.25
C GLN A 155 -8.83 8.25 2.36
N ALA A 156 -9.29 9.11 1.46
CA ALA A 156 -8.42 9.95 0.67
C ALA A 156 -7.59 10.90 1.54
N LYS A 157 -8.23 11.59 2.49
CA LYS A 157 -7.57 12.53 3.42
C LYS A 157 -6.47 11.83 4.23
N GLU A 158 -6.79 10.69 4.84
CA GLU A 158 -5.80 9.90 5.58
C GLU A 158 -4.59 9.50 4.71
N THR A 159 -4.86 9.11 3.46
CA THR A 159 -3.80 8.72 2.50
C THR A 159 -2.88 9.88 2.14
N PHE A 160 -3.45 11.07 1.92
CA PHE A 160 -2.67 12.27 1.61
C PHE A 160 -1.94 12.83 2.84
N ASP A 161 -2.57 12.82 4.01
CA ASP A 161 -1.95 13.21 5.28
C ASP A 161 -0.75 12.32 5.62
N TYR A 162 -0.85 11.01 5.32
CA TYR A 162 0.29 10.12 5.44
C TYR A 162 1.46 10.60 4.55
N LEU A 163 1.21 10.97 3.30
CA LEU A 163 2.25 11.48 2.39
C LEU A 163 2.88 12.79 2.88
N VAL A 164 2.08 13.68 3.48
CA VAL A 164 2.59 14.89 4.15
C VAL A 164 3.48 14.51 5.32
N LYS A 165 3.03 13.61 6.20
CA LYS A 165 3.75 13.16 7.40
C LYS A 165 5.10 12.53 7.06
N VAL A 166 5.18 11.72 6.00
CA VAL A 166 6.44 11.10 5.54
C VAL A 166 7.28 12.00 4.62
N LYS A 167 6.92 13.28 4.47
CA LYS A 167 7.61 14.28 3.65
C LYS A 167 7.74 13.87 2.17
N LYS A 168 6.69 13.25 1.63
CA LYS A 168 6.58 12.82 0.22
C LYS A 168 5.41 13.49 -0.51
N ALA A 169 4.84 14.55 0.06
CA ALA A 169 3.81 15.35 -0.59
C ALA A 169 4.41 16.22 -1.71
N ASP A 170 3.78 16.19 -2.87
CA ASP A 170 4.05 17.07 -4.00
C ASP A 170 2.87 18.03 -4.23
N ASP A 171 2.93 18.81 -5.32
CA ASP A 171 1.86 19.76 -5.65
C ASP A 171 0.50 19.08 -5.86
N ILE A 172 0.48 17.83 -6.32
CA ILE A 172 -0.76 17.07 -6.55
C ILE A 172 -1.38 16.67 -5.22
N VAL A 173 -0.56 16.22 -4.27
CA VAL A 173 -1.03 15.88 -2.91
C VAL A 173 -1.61 17.12 -2.22
N TYR A 174 -0.90 18.24 -2.25
CA TYR A 174 -1.42 19.47 -1.63
C TYR A 174 -2.67 20.01 -2.32
N ALA A 175 -2.75 19.94 -3.65
CA ALA A 175 -3.97 20.33 -4.34
C ALA A 175 -5.16 19.41 -4.00
N ALA A 176 -4.93 18.10 -3.87
CA ALA A 176 -5.97 17.17 -3.45
C ALA A 176 -6.44 17.46 -2.01
N LEU A 177 -5.54 17.81 -1.10
CA LEU A 177 -5.89 18.25 0.26
C LEU A 177 -6.66 19.57 0.28
N ALA A 178 -6.31 20.52 -0.61
CA ALA A 178 -7.08 21.75 -0.79
C ALA A 178 -8.50 21.45 -1.29
N ASP A 179 -8.66 20.55 -2.27
CA ASP A 179 -9.97 20.15 -2.77
C ASP A 179 -10.80 19.44 -1.68
N ILE A 180 -10.16 18.67 -0.79
CA ILE A 180 -10.83 18.09 0.40
C ILE A 180 -11.27 19.18 1.37
N ALA A 181 -10.39 20.13 1.70
CA ALA A 181 -10.70 21.24 2.59
C ALA A 181 -11.87 22.08 2.04
N GLN A 182 -11.92 22.28 0.71
CA GLN A 182 -13.05 22.92 0.04
C GLN A 182 -14.37 22.15 0.27
N LEU A 183 -14.35 20.82 0.15
CA LEU A 183 -15.53 19.98 0.42
C LEU A 183 -15.97 19.99 1.89
N GLU A 184 -15.03 20.23 2.79
CA GLU A 184 -15.25 20.35 4.23
C GLU A 184 -15.63 21.79 4.65
N GLU A 185 -15.70 22.73 3.70
CA GLU A 185 -15.94 24.16 3.93
C GLU A 185 -14.89 24.81 4.85
N ASP A 186 -13.67 24.26 4.89
CA ASP A 186 -12.52 24.77 5.64
C ASP A 186 -11.64 25.66 4.75
N ALA A 187 -12.04 26.93 4.64
CA ALA A 187 -11.36 27.92 3.80
C ALA A 187 -9.91 28.21 4.23
N GLU A 188 -9.59 28.12 5.52
CA GLU A 188 -8.24 28.37 6.04
C GLU A 188 -7.29 27.26 5.58
N SER A 189 -7.70 26.00 5.75
CA SER A 189 -6.93 24.85 5.28
C SER A 189 -6.82 24.85 3.75
N GLU A 190 -7.89 25.21 3.04
CA GLU A 190 -7.89 25.30 1.58
C GLU A 190 -6.83 26.29 1.08
N GLU A 191 -6.83 27.54 1.59
CA GLU A 191 -5.85 28.58 1.22
C GLU A 191 -4.42 28.06 1.48
N ALA A 192 -4.18 27.53 2.69
CA ALA A 192 -2.87 27.03 3.10
C ALA A 192 -2.37 25.89 2.20
N PHE A 193 -3.23 24.94 1.83
CA PHE A 193 -2.86 23.85 0.94
C PHE A 193 -2.65 24.30 -0.51
N ARG A 194 -3.45 25.24 -1.03
CA ARG A 194 -3.23 25.83 -2.36
C ARG A 194 -1.88 26.55 -2.43
N ILE A 195 -1.49 27.28 -1.38
CA ILE A 195 -0.16 27.92 -1.28
C ILE A 195 0.95 26.86 -1.27
N LYS A 196 0.84 25.80 -0.45
CA LYS A 196 1.83 24.70 -0.43
C LYS A 196 1.96 24.01 -1.80
N ALA A 197 0.86 23.87 -2.55
CA ALA A 197 0.91 23.31 -3.90
C ALA A 197 1.73 24.19 -4.87
N ILE A 198 1.63 25.52 -4.74
CA ILE A 198 2.47 26.47 -5.47
C ILE A 198 3.93 26.36 -5.04
N GLU A 199 4.21 26.31 -3.73
CA GLU A 199 5.58 26.15 -3.22
C GLU A 199 6.24 24.87 -3.73
N ALA A 200 5.49 23.77 -3.79
CA ALA A 200 5.96 22.50 -4.32
C ALA A 200 6.29 22.55 -5.82
N ARG A 201 5.53 23.32 -6.62
CA ARG A 201 5.80 23.55 -8.05
C ARG A 201 5.53 25.01 -8.48
N PRO A 202 6.49 25.93 -8.25
CA PRO A 202 6.25 27.37 -8.43
C PRO A 202 6.06 27.85 -9.87
N ARG A 203 6.32 27.00 -10.87
CA ARG A 203 6.17 27.30 -12.30
C ARG A 203 4.96 26.64 -12.94
N LEU A 204 4.08 26.04 -12.15
CA LEU A 204 2.87 25.39 -12.66
C LEU A 204 1.71 26.40 -12.66
N ALA A 205 1.39 26.95 -13.83
CA ALA A 205 0.33 27.96 -14.01
C ALA A 205 -1.02 27.55 -13.39
N ASN A 206 -1.36 26.25 -13.46
CA ASN A 206 -2.61 25.72 -12.90
C ASN A 206 -2.74 25.98 -11.39
N ARG A 207 -1.66 25.90 -10.62
CA ARG A 207 -1.73 26.10 -9.15
C ARG A 207 -2.07 27.54 -8.78
N TYR A 208 -1.55 28.51 -9.53
CA TYR A 208 -1.94 29.91 -9.38
C TYR A 208 -3.39 30.16 -9.82
N ALA A 209 -3.85 29.49 -10.88
CA ALA A 209 -5.24 29.60 -11.32
C ALA A 209 -6.24 28.99 -10.31
N GLU A 210 -5.88 27.87 -9.67
CA GLU A 210 -6.64 27.25 -8.58
C GLU A 210 -6.73 28.18 -7.36
N LEU A 211 -5.60 28.77 -6.93
CA LEU A 211 -5.59 29.74 -5.83
C LEU A 211 -6.37 31.01 -6.17
N ALA A 212 -6.23 31.51 -7.40
CA ALA A 212 -7.00 32.64 -7.86
C ALA A 212 -8.51 32.38 -7.83
N LYS A 213 -8.93 31.20 -8.28
CA LYS A 213 -10.35 30.81 -8.25
C LYS A 213 -10.88 30.78 -6.82
N PHE A 214 -10.11 30.22 -5.88
CA PHE A 214 -10.46 30.26 -4.46
C PHE A 214 -10.71 31.68 -3.96
N TYR A 215 -9.83 32.64 -4.26
CA TYR A 215 -10.04 34.03 -3.88
C TYR A 215 -11.20 34.72 -4.61
N LEU A 216 -11.45 34.37 -5.88
CA LEU A 216 -12.63 34.87 -6.61
C LEU A 216 -13.94 34.37 -6.00
N ASP A 217 -13.99 33.08 -5.63
CA ASP A 217 -15.14 32.46 -4.99
C ASP A 217 -15.38 33.08 -3.60
N ALA A 218 -14.32 33.53 -2.92
CA ALA A 218 -14.38 34.28 -1.67
C ALA A 218 -14.56 35.81 -1.84
N GLU A 219 -14.72 36.30 -3.08
CA GLU A 219 -14.80 37.73 -3.44
C GLU A 219 -13.60 38.59 -3.01
N ASP A 220 -12.46 37.98 -2.63
CA ASP A 220 -11.20 38.67 -2.32
C ASP A 220 -10.43 38.98 -3.61
N TYR A 221 -10.93 39.96 -4.35
CA TYR A 221 -10.35 40.35 -5.65
C TYR A 221 -8.92 40.90 -5.53
N ALA A 222 -8.56 41.45 -4.36
CA ALA A 222 -7.23 41.97 -4.09
C ALA A 222 -6.18 40.86 -4.10
N LYS A 223 -6.51 39.68 -3.54
CA LYS A 223 -5.65 38.49 -3.60
C LYS A 223 -5.83 37.70 -4.90
N ALA A 224 -7.01 37.72 -5.52
CA ALA A 224 -7.27 36.99 -6.76
C ALA A 224 -6.42 37.49 -7.93
N TRP A 225 -6.38 38.80 -8.17
CA TRP A 225 -5.67 39.39 -9.32
C TRP A 225 -4.19 39.00 -9.43
N PRO A 226 -3.35 39.13 -8.37
CA PRO A 226 -1.94 38.74 -8.48
C PRO A 226 -1.76 37.24 -8.79
N ALA A 227 -2.62 36.37 -8.26
CA ALA A 227 -2.59 34.94 -8.56
C ALA A 227 -2.97 34.67 -10.03
N VAL A 228 -4.06 35.27 -10.53
CA VAL A 228 -4.45 35.10 -11.94
C VAL A 228 -3.38 35.65 -12.88
N LYS A 229 -2.83 36.83 -12.56
CA LYS A 229 -1.76 37.44 -13.35
C LYS A 229 -0.58 36.48 -13.49
N ARG A 230 -0.13 35.87 -12.39
CA ARG A 230 0.93 34.86 -12.41
C ARG A 230 0.58 33.63 -13.25
N ALA A 231 -0.66 33.14 -13.20
CA ALA A 231 -1.09 32.05 -14.07
C ALA A 231 -0.96 32.44 -15.56
N THR A 232 -1.36 33.65 -15.94
CA THR A 232 -1.22 34.14 -17.33
C THR A 232 0.19 34.49 -17.75
N ASP A 233 1.07 34.86 -16.82
CA ASP A 233 2.49 35.10 -17.12
C ASP A 233 3.21 33.77 -17.40
N LEU A 234 2.86 32.71 -16.66
CA LEU A 234 3.44 31.38 -16.81
C LEU A 234 2.94 30.65 -18.07
N ASP A 235 1.68 30.86 -18.45
CA ASP A 235 1.11 30.32 -19.68
C ASP A 235 0.22 31.36 -20.39
N PRO A 236 0.84 32.23 -21.21
CA PRO A 236 0.14 33.32 -21.88
C PRO A 236 -0.84 32.86 -22.97
N LYS A 237 -0.68 31.65 -23.50
CA LYS A 237 -1.47 31.13 -24.63
C LYS A 237 -2.70 30.35 -24.19
N SER A 238 -2.80 30.01 -22.91
CA SER A 238 -3.99 29.33 -22.38
C SER A 238 -5.20 30.25 -22.34
N SER A 239 -6.18 29.98 -23.22
CA SER A 239 -7.47 30.67 -23.22
C SER A 239 -8.15 30.59 -21.85
N LYS A 240 -8.02 29.47 -21.12
CA LYS A 240 -8.58 29.30 -19.77
C LYS A 240 -8.04 30.35 -18.79
N TYR A 241 -6.73 30.60 -18.77
CA TYR A 241 -6.16 31.58 -17.84
C TYR A 241 -6.42 33.01 -18.30
N GLN A 242 -6.45 33.27 -19.62
CA GLN A 242 -6.84 34.58 -20.15
C GLN A 242 -8.30 34.91 -19.84
N GLU A 243 -9.20 33.93 -19.89
CA GLU A 243 -10.59 34.07 -19.47
C GLU A 243 -10.71 34.38 -17.99
N LEU A 244 -10.00 33.64 -17.14
CA LEU A 244 -9.99 33.89 -15.69
C LEU A 244 -9.49 35.30 -15.37
N ALA A 245 -8.46 35.77 -16.09
CA ALA A 245 -7.94 37.13 -15.94
C ALA A 245 -8.94 38.18 -16.38
N LEU A 246 -9.61 37.93 -17.51
CA LEU A 246 -10.64 38.83 -18.03
C LEU A 246 -11.82 38.94 -17.06
N GLU A 247 -12.27 37.81 -16.51
CA GLU A 247 -13.33 37.78 -15.52
C GLU A 247 -12.96 38.56 -14.26
N CYS A 248 -11.76 38.35 -13.73
CA CYS A 248 -11.24 39.11 -12.59
C CYS A 248 -11.22 40.62 -12.86
N LEU A 249 -10.78 41.05 -14.06
CA LEU A 249 -10.73 42.48 -14.44
C LEU A 249 -12.12 43.09 -14.62
N ILE A 250 -13.06 42.33 -15.17
CA ILE A 250 -14.46 42.76 -15.28
C ILE A 250 -15.05 42.99 -13.89
N ILE A 251 -14.78 42.10 -12.94
CA ILE A 251 -15.30 42.25 -11.58
C ILE A 251 -14.64 43.43 -10.85
N LEU A 252 -13.34 43.65 -11.07
CA LEU A 252 -12.61 44.80 -10.55
C LEU A 252 -13.02 46.15 -11.20
N GLY A 253 -13.78 46.13 -12.29
CA GLY A 253 -14.18 47.34 -13.02
C GLY A 253 -13.04 48.00 -13.81
N ASP A 254 -11.91 47.33 -14.02
CA ASP A 254 -10.81 47.85 -14.84
C ASP A 254 -11.15 47.66 -16.32
N TRP A 255 -11.99 48.56 -16.84
CA TRP A 255 -12.48 48.53 -18.21
C TRP A 255 -11.34 48.54 -19.24
N ILE A 256 -10.26 49.29 -18.98
CA ILE A 256 -9.14 49.46 -19.92
C ILE A 256 -8.40 48.13 -20.10
N GLU A 257 -7.95 47.52 -18.99
CA GLU A 257 -7.25 46.23 -19.06
C GLU A 257 -8.19 45.09 -19.45
N ALA A 258 -9.46 45.12 -19.03
CA ALA A 258 -10.46 44.15 -19.47
C ALA A 258 -10.61 44.16 -21.00
N LYS A 259 -10.78 45.35 -21.61
CA LYS A 259 -10.89 45.48 -23.07
C LYS A 259 -9.62 44.98 -23.78
N ARG A 260 -8.45 45.36 -23.28
CA ARG A 260 -7.16 44.92 -23.82
C ARG A 260 -7.00 43.40 -23.76
N ARG A 261 -7.40 42.78 -22.66
CA ARG A 261 -7.37 41.32 -22.48
C ARG A 261 -8.39 40.62 -23.37
N TYR A 262 -9.60 41.17 -23.50
CA TYR A 262 -10.62 40.65 -24.42
C TYR A 262 -10.13 40.65 -25.88
N ASP A 263 -9.49 41.73 -26.33
CA ASP A 263 -8.94 41.82 -27.68
C ASP A 263 -7.86 40.77 -27.97
N LYS A 264 -7.09 40.36 -26.95
CA LYS A 264 -6.15 39.23 -27.05
C LYS A 264 -6.89 37.90 -27.02
N LEU A 265 -7.85 37.73 -26.12
CA LEU A 265 -8.58 36.49 -25.94
C LEU A 265 -9.35 36.08 -27.21
N ARG A 266 -9.99 37.02 -27.91
CA ARG A 266 -10.71 36.75 -29.17
C ARG A 266 -9.82 36.25 -30.32
N LEU A 267 -8.50 36.43 -30.22
CA LEU A 267 -7.54 35.93 -31.22
C LEU A 267 -7.14 34.48 -30.95
N ILE A 268 -7.36 33.99 -29.72
CA ILE A 268 -6.91 32.67 -29.26
C ILE A 268 -8.10 31.73 -29.04
N SER A 269 -9.26 32.27 -28.60
CA SER A 269 -10.46 31.49 -28.31
C SER A 269 -11.41 31.44 -29.50
N GLU A 270 -11.91 30.24 -29.80
CA GLU A 270 -12.91 30.00 -30.85
C GLU A 270 -14.36 30.02 -30.31
N ASP A 271 -14.54 30.14 -28.98
CA ASP A 271 -15.86 30.15 -28.33
C ASP A 271 -16.58 31.50 -28.51
N LYS A 272 -17.20 31.67 -29.68
CA LYS A 272 -17.92 32.90 -30.06
C LYS A 272 -19.04 33.27 -29.08
N PRO A 273 -19.92 32.34 -28.62
CA PRO A 273 -20.96 32.67 -27.64
C PRO A 273 -20.40 33.27 -26.35
N ARG A 274 -19.30 32.71 -25.84
CA ARG A 274 -18.69 33.17 -24.59
C ARG A 274 -17.99 34.52 -24.76
N LEU A 275 -17.29 34.72 -25.89
CA LEU A 275 -16.71 36.02 -26.24
C LEU A 275 -17.77 37.12 -26.32
N GLN A 276 -18.94 36.84 -26.91
CA GLN A 276 -20.03 37.82 -26.96
C GLN A 276 -20.50 38.24 -25.56
N LYS A 277 -20.66 37.28 -24.64
CA LYS A 277 -21.02 37.59 -23.24
C LYS A 277 -19.99 38.50 -22.56
N TYR A 278 -18.70 38.25 -22.77
CA TYR A 278 -17.66 39.11 -22.21
C TYR A 278 -17.69 40.51 -22.82
N ARG A 279 -17.88 40.62 -24.14
CA ARG A 279 -18.04 41.91 -24.81
C ARG A 279 -19.17 42.72 -24.21
N ASP A 280 -20.35 42.12 -24.06
CA ASP A 280 -21.52 42.80 -23.51
C ASP A 280 -21.27 43.27 -22.06
N ARG A 281 -20.58 42.46 -21.25
CA ARG A 281 -20.17 42.85 -19.88
C ARG A 281 -19.19 44.02 -19.90
N ILE A 282 -18.21 44.02 -20.82
CA ILE A 282 -17.20 45.08 -20.93
C ILE A 282 -17.81 46.38 -21.43
N ASP A 283 -18.68 46.33 -22.42
CA ASP A 283 -19.34 47.52 -22.98
C ASP A 283 -20.23 48.22 -21.93
N ARG A 284 -20.84 47.47 -21.00
CA ARG A 284 -21.61 48.04 -19.87
C ARG A 284 -20.77 48.78 -18.83
N MET A 285 -19.48 48.47 -18.72
CA MET A 285 -18.55 49.14 -17.80
C MET A 285 -17.91 50.39 -18.41
N ARG A 286 -18.21 50.69 -19.69
CA ARG A 286 -17.57 51.79 -20.39
C ARG A 286 -17.87 53.11 -19.68
N PRO A 287 -16.84 53.87 -19.25
CA PRO A 287 -17.05 55.18 -18.66
C PRO A 287 -17.70 56.13 -19.69
N GLU A 288 -18.58 57.00 -19.21
CA GLU A 288 -19.30 58.02 -20.00
C GLU A 288 -18.36 59.02 -20.68
#